data_AF-A0A4Q5XCM8-F1
#
_entry.id   AF-A0A4Q5XCM8-F1
#
_cell.length_a   1.000
_cell.length_b   1.000
_cell.length_c   1.000
_cell.angle_alpha   90.00
_cell.angle_beta   90.00
_cell.angle_gamma   90.00
#
_symmetry.space_group_name_H-M   'P 1'
#
loop_
_entity.id
_entity.type
_entity.pdbx_description
1 polymer ?
#
loop_
_entity_poly.entity_id
_entity_poly.type
_entity_poly.pdbx_seq_one_letter_code
_entity_poly.pdbx_strand_id
1 'polypeptide(L)'
;MSYPQIEDALARNAPDELLYIPITLSMDPPEEDFPGYAERICRHLAQHAHPNVRGNAILGFGHLARTAGIIWKPNDVRALVEAALADPDAYVRGQAEAAAGDLRHFLKWKLKKPKQAT
;
A
#
# COMPACT_ATOMS: atom_id res chain seq x y z
N MET A 1 -9.40 -14.35 5.59
CA MET A 1 -8.29 -14.66 6.54
C MET A 1 -8.58 -13.87 7.81
N SER A 2 -8.51 -14.48 8.99
CA SER A 2 -8.69 -13.77 10.26
C SER A 2 -7.45 -12.93 10.61
N TYR A 3 -7.57 -11.97 11.52
CA TYR A 3 -6.41 -11.15 11.93
C TYR A 3 -5.25 -11.98 12.52
N PRO A 4 -5.48 -12.99 13.37
CA PRO A 4 -4.40 -13.87 13.81
C PRO A 4 -3.71 -14.60 12.64
N GLN A 5 -4.47 -15.06 11.66
CA GLN A 5 -3.90 -15.71 10.47
C GLN A 5 -3.06 -14.74 9.62
N ILE A 6 -3.44 -13.46 9.57
CA ILE A 6 -2.65 -12.41 8.91
C ILE A 6 -1.33 -12.21 9.66
N GLU A 7 -1.35 -12.09 11.00
CA GLU A 7 -0.13 -11.94 11.80
C GLU A 7 0.80 -13.17 11.67
N ASP A 8 0.24 -14.39 11.63
CA ASP A 8 1.02 -15.62 11.38
C ASP A 8 1.64 -15.64 9.97
N ALA A 9 0.93 -15.11 8.96
CA ALA A 9 1.47 -14.98 7.60
C ALA A 9 2.61 -13.94 7.55
N LEU A 10 2.45 -12.80 8.24
CA LEU A 10 3.49 -11.78 8.38
C LEU A 10 4.75 -12.34 9.05
N ALA A 11 4.58 -13.14 10.10
CA ALA A 11 5.70 -13.78 10.79
C ALA A 11 6.45 -14.78 9.89
N ARG A 12 5.71 -15.54 9.06
CA ARG A 12 6.30 -16.48 8.10
C ARG A 12 6.99 -15.79 6.93
N ASN A 13 6.57 -14.57 6.60
CA ASN A 13 7.17 -13.72 5.56
C ASN A 13 7.28 -14.41 4.19
N ALA A 14 6.30 -15.26 3.86
CA ALA A 14 6.24 -16.03 2.63
C ALA A 14 5.53 -15.23 1.52
N PRO A 15 6.18 -14.89 0.39
CA PRO A 15 5.62 -13.97 -0.61
C PRO A 15 4.28 -14.41 -1.19
N ASP A 16 4.10 -15.72 -1.37
CA ASP A 16 2.90 -16.38 -1.88
C ASP A 16 1.68 -16.23 -0.95
N GLU A 17 1.91 -16.14 0.35
CA GLU A 17 0.85 -15.80 1.32
C GLU A 17 0.59 -14.29 1.37
N LEU A 18 1.67 -13.50 1.32
CA LEU A 18 1.61 -12.06 1.58
C LEU A 18 1.07 -11.24 0.42
N LEU A 19 1.19 -11.69 -0.83
CA LEU A 19 0.87 -10.83 -1.98
C LEU A 19 -0.60 -10.39 -2.05
N TYR A 20 -1.52 -11.19 -1.52
CA TYR A 20 -2.96 -10.93 -1.60
C TYR A 20 -3.50 -10.14 -0.40
N ILE A 21 -2.86 -10.27 0.76
CA ILE A 21 -3.27 -9.63 2.01
C ILE A 21 -3.50 -8.10 1.86
N PRO A 22 -2.55 -7.30 1.34
CA PRO A 22 -2.75 -5.85 1.26
C PRO A 22 -3.86 -5.45 0.29
N ILE A 23 -4.10 -6.23 -0.77
CA ILE A 23 -5.18 -5.97 -1.73
C ILE A 23 -6.54 -6.22 -1.06
N THR A 24 -6.72 -7.38 -0.44
CA THR A 24 -7.99 -7.74 0.20
C THR A 24 -8.34 -6.79 1.33
N LEU A 25 -7.38 -6.48 2.22
CA LEU A 25 -7.62 -5.58 3.35
C LEU A 25 -7.93 -4.15 2.93
N SER A 26 -7.33 -3.65 1.85
CA SER A 26 -7.52 -2.26 1.43
C SER A 26 -8.80 -2.04 0.62
N MET A 27 -9.34 -3.08 -0.01
CA MET A 27 -10.60 -3.02 -0.74
C MET A 27 -11.84 -2.98 0.15
N ASP A 28 -11.76 -3.60 1.33
CA ASP A 28 -12.81 -3.62 2.34
C ASP A 28 -12.17 -3.47 3.73
N PRO A 29 -11.69 -2.26 4.07
CA PRO A 29 -10.92 -2.06 5.29
C PRO A 29 -11.83 -2.07 6.51
N PRO A 30 -11.44 -2.76 7.61
CA PRO A 30 -12.26 -2.88 8.81
C PRO A 30 -12.16 -1.61 9.67
N GLU A 31 -12.46 -0.44 9.11
CA GLU A 31 -12.24 0.86 9.79
C GLU A 31 -13.18 1.08 10.98
N GLU A 32 -14.33 0.40 11.04
CA GLU A 32 -15.26 0.49 12.19
C GLU A 32 -14.70 -0.22 13.43
N ASP A 33 -14.20 -1.43 13.26
CA ASP A 33 -13.69 -2.27 14.36
C ASP A 33 -12.19 -2.05 14.64
N PHE A 34 -11.40 -1.80 13.59
CA PHE A 34 -9.94 -1.70 13.63
C PHE A 34 -9.42 -0.53 12.76
N PRO A 35 -9.68 0.73 13.18
CA PRO A 35 -9.26 1.91 12.43
C PRO A 35 -7.77 1.89 12.08
N GLY A 36 -7.44 2.04 10.80
CA GLY A 36 -6.08 2.09 10.28
C GLY A 36 -5.31 0.75 10.29
N TYR A 37 -5.96 -0.37 10.61
CA TYR A 37 -5.32 -1.68 10.56
C TYR A 37 -4.85 -2.03 9.15
N ALA A 38 -5.70 -1.85 8.13
CA ALA A 38 -5.34 -2.11 6.74
C ALA A 38 -4.15 -1.25 6.29
N GLU A 39 -4.12 0.03 6.69
CA GLU A 39 -2.98 0.91 6.40
C GLU A 39 -1.69 0.41 7.08
N ARG A 40 -1.75 0.00 8.35
CA ARG A 40 -0.60 -0.53 9.07
C ARG A 40 0.01 -1.74 8.35
N ILE A 41 -0.84 -2.65 7.88
CA ILE A 41 -0.40 -3.82 7.11
C ILE A 41 0.23 -3.40 5.78
N CYS A 42 -0.41 -2.50 5.03
CA CYS A 42 0.16 -1.98 3.78
C CYS A 42 1.51 -1.27 4.01
N ARG A 43 1.64 -0.45 5.06
CA ARG A 43 2.93 0.21 5.39
C ARG A 43 4.03 -0.78 5.71
N HIS A 44 3.72 -1.86 6.44
CA HIS A 44 4.68 -2.92 6.73
C HIS A 44 5.12 -3.64 5.44
N LEU A 45 4.16 -4.07 4.62
CA LEU A 45 4.44 -4.83 3.40
C LEU A 45 5.03 -3.99 2.26
N ALA A 46 4.86 -2.67 2.27
CA ALA A 46 5.48 -1.74 1.31
C ALA A 46 7.02 -1.70 1.39
N GLN A 47 7.63 -2.37 2.37
CA GLN A 47 9.08 -2.52 2.49
C GLN A 47 9.56 -3.94 2.18
N HIS A 48 8.66 -4.84 1.81
CA HIS A 48 8.98 -6.24 1.57
C HIS A 48 9.94 -6.41 0.37
N ALA A 49 10.88 -7.37 0.47
CA ALA A 49 11.89 -7.61 -0.56
C ALA A 49 11.26 -8.03 -1.91
N HIS A 50 10.26 -8.91 -1.85
CA HIS A 50 9.55 -9.38 -3.05
C HIS A 50 8.73 -8.24 -3.69
N PRO A 51 8.96 -7.92 -4.98
CA PRO A 51 8.36 -6.77 -5.64
C PRO A 51 6.83 -6.84 -5.71
N ASN A 52 6.24 -8.02 -5.94
CA ASN A 52 4.78 -8.13 -5.98
C ASN A 52 4.10 -7.83 -4.64
N VAL A 53 4.71 -8.24 -3.52
CA VAL A 53 4.19 -7.96 -2.17
C VAL A 53 4.24 -6.46 -1.90
N ARG A 54 5.41 -5.85 -2.13
CA ARG A 54 5.61 -4.41 -1.97
C ARG A 54 4.71 -3.59 -2.89
N GLY A 55 4.63 -3.93 -4.16
CA GLY A 55 3.79 -3.25 -5.15
C GLY A 55 2.32 -3.31 -4.77
N ASN A 56 1.82 -4.48 -4.35
CA ASN A 56 0.43 -4.63 -3.90
C ASN A 56 0.15 -3.83 -2.62
N ALA A 57 1.11 -3.76 -1.70
CA ALA A 57 1.01 -2.93 -0.52
C ALA A 57 0.95 -1.43 -0.85
N ILE A 58 1.73 -0.97 -1.83
CA ILE A 58 1.67 0.40 -2.34
C ILE A 58 0.30 0.68 -3.00
N LEU A 59 -0.19 -0.25 -3.85
CA LEU A 59 -1.52 -0.14 -4.46
C LEU A 59 -2.62 0.02 -3.39
N GLY A 60 -2.48 -0.70 -2.27
CA GLY A 60 -3.44 -0.65 -1.17
C GLY A 60 -3.70 0.76 -0.63
N PHE A 61 -2.74 1.68 -0.70
CA PHE A 61 -3.00 3.07 -0.29
C PHE A 61 -3.98 3.80 -1.22
N GLY A 62 -3.96 3.49 -2.52
CA GLY A 62 -4.96 4.00 -3.47
C GLY A 62 -6.35 3.44 -3.18
N HIS A 63 -6.43 2.15 -2.86
CA HIS A 63 -7.68 1.54 -2.43
C HIS A 63 -8.24 2.19 -1.17
N LEU A 64 -7.43 2.37 -0.11
CA LEU A 64 -7.87 3.03 1.12
C LEU A 64 -8.36 4.47 0.87
N ALA A 65 -7.68 5.21 -0.01
CA ALA A 65 -8.14 6.53 -0.43
C ALA A 65 -9.54 6.50 -1.05
N ARG A 66 -9.84 5.47 -1.84
CA ARG A 66 -11.13 5.28 -2.52
C ARG A 66 -12.23 4.68 -1.62
N THR A 67 -11.89 3.72 -0.77
CA THR A 67 -12.85 2.90 -0.01
C THR A 67 -13.13 3.47 1.37
N ALA A 68 -12.08 3.92 2.07
CA ALA A 68 -12.18 4.49 3.41
C ALA A 68 -12.17 6.03 3.41
N GLY A 69 -11.66 6.67 2.35
CA GLY A 69 -11.56 8.13 2.29
C GLY A 69 -10.59 8.74 3.31
N ILE A 70 -9.71 7.92 3.90
CA ILE A 70 -8.77 8.34 4.93
C ILE A 70 -7.43 7.61 4.79
N ILE A 71 -6.36 8.32 5.16
CA ILE A 71 -5.03 7.78 5.46
C ILE A 71 -4.63 8.35 6.82
N TRP A 72 -4.41 7.46 7.79
CA TRP A 72 -4.09 7.72 9.18
C TRP A 72 -2.66 8.22 9.39
N LYS A 73 -1.69 7.74 8.60
CA LYS A 73 -0.29 8.20 8.63
C LYS A 73 0.10 8.86 7.31
N PRO A 74 -0.43 10.07 7.02
CA PRO A 74 -0.32 10.68 5.69
C PRO A 74 1.13 10.97 5.26
N ASN A 75 2.01 11.35 6.19
CA ASN A 75 3.41 11.62 5.87
C ASN A 75 4.18 10.34 5.53
N ASP A 76 3.97 9.27 6.29
CA ASP A 76 4.62 7.97 6.08
C ASP A 76 4.17 7.37 4.74
N VAL A 77 2.87 7.35 4.49
CA VAL A 77 2.30 6.84 3.23
C VAL A 77 2.76 7.67 2.04
N ARG A 78 2.83 9.01 2.18
CA ARG A 78 3.39 9.88 1.13
C ARG A 78 4.82 9.50 0.80
N ALA A 79 5.68 9.34 1.80
CA ALA A 79 7.08 8.97 1.59
C ALA A 79 7.20 7.60 0.89
N LEU A 80 6.39 6.61 1.29
CA LEU A 80 6.37 5.29 0.67
C LEU A 80 5.93 5.34 -0.79
N VAL A 81 4.84 6.05 -1.10
CA VAL A 81 4.34 6.16 -2.48
C VAL A 81 5.32 6.93 -3.36
N GLU A 82 5.89 8.04 -2.88
CA GLU A 82 6.90 8.80 -3.63
C GLU A 82 8.17 7.99 -3.90
N ALA A 83 8.62 7.18 -2.93
CA ALA A 83 9.73 6.25 -3.13
C ALA A 83 9.37 5.15 -4.14
N ALA A 84 8.17 4.59 -4.05
CA ALA A 84 7.72 3.51 -4.94
C ALA A 84 7.55 3.95 -6.41
N LEU A 85 7.28 5.23 -6.67
CA LEU A 85 7.30 5.77 -8.03
C LEU A 85 8.71 5.71 -8.66
N ALA A 86 9.76 5.69 -7.85
CA ALA A 86 11.16 5.54 -8.26
C ALA A 86 11.71 4.11 -8.06
N ASP A 87 10.86 3.13 -7.72
CA ASP A 87 11.30 1.77 -7.41
C ASP A 87 12.06 1.14 -8.60
N PRO A 88 13.12 0.35 -8.38
CA PRO A 88 13.82 -0.33 -9.48
C PRO A 88 12.90 -1.31 -10.25
N ASP A 89 11.90 -1.87 -9.59
CA ASP A 89 10.98 -2.83 -10.20
C ASP A 89 9.82 -2.12 -10.94
N ALA A 90 9.60 -2.51 -12.21
CA ALA A 90 8.58 -1.90 -13.05
C ALA A 90 7.14 -2.17 -12.55
N TYR A 91 6.91 -3.32 -11.93
CA TYR A 91 5.61 -3.65 -11.35
C TYR A 91 5.28 -2.69 -10.20
N VAL A 92 6.24 -2.46 -9.31
CA VAL A 92 6.05 -1.55 -8.17
C VAL A 92 5.80 -0.13 -8.63
N ARG A 93 6.54 0.37 -9.64
CA ARG A 93 6.27 1.69 -10.23
C ARG A 93 4.87 1.81 -10.82
N GLY A 94 4.40 0.77 -11.51
CA GLY A 94 3.04 0.72 -12.05
C GLY A 94 1.98 0.82 -10.96
N GLN A 95 2.15 0.07 -9.87
CA GLN A 95 1.24 0.13 -8.71
C GLN A 95 1.30 1.48 -8.00
N ALA A 96 2.49 2.09 -7.91
CA ALA A 96 2.68 3.41 -7.32
C ALA A 96 1.99 4.52 -8.14
N GLU A 97 2.04 4.45 -9.47
CA GLU A 97 1.32 5.41 -10.33
C GLU A 97 -0.20 5.30 -10.15
N ALA A 98 -0.73 4.08 -10.07
CA ALA A 98 -2.14 3.83 -9.79
C ALA A 98 -2.54 4.41 -8.42
N ALA A 99 -1.82 4.04 -7.35
CA ALA A 99 -2.07 4.55 -6.01
C ALA A 99 -1.96 6.08 -5.93
N ALA A 100 -0.95 6.67 -6.58
CA ALA A 100 -0.77 8.10 -6.61
C ALA A 100 -1.91 8.82 -7.36
N GLY A 101 -2.47 8.19 -8.39
CA GLY A 101 -3.68 8.65 -9.07
C GLY A 101 -4.87 8.73 -8.11
N ASP A 102 -5.13 7.65 -7.39
CA ASP A 102 -6.25 7.58 -6.43
C ASP A 102 -6.08 8.56 -5.26
N LEU A 103 -4.88 8.65 -4.67
CA LEU A 103 -4.60 9.60 -3.59
C LEU A 103 -4.81 11.06 -4.02
N ARG A 104 -4.46 11.39 -5.28
CA ARG A 104 -4.75 12.72 -5.87
C ARG A 104 -6.25 12.90 -6.10
N HIS A 105 -6.92 11.88 -6.61
CA HIS A 105 -8.33 11.97 -6.98
C HIS A 105 -9.24 12.08 -5.75
N PHE A 106 -9.13 11.14 -4.81
CA PHE A 106 -10.05 11.01 -3.67
C PHE A 106 -9.64 11.91 -2.50
N LEU A 107 -8.34 12.02 -2.19
CA LEU A 107 -7.85 12.77 -1.02
C LEU A 107 -7.19 14.11 -1.36
N LYS A 108 -7.11 14.47 -2.66
CA LYS A 108 -6.50 15.72 -3.14
C LYS A 108 -5.03 15.89 -2.74
N TRP A 109 -4.32 14.78 -2.53
CA TRP A 109 -2.90 14.80 -2.19
C TRP A 109 -2.05 15.39 -3.32
N LYS A 110 -0.97 16.08 -2.94
CA LYS A 110 0.09 16.51 -3.85
C LYS A 110 1.32 15.63 -3.62
N LEU A 111 1.59 14.74 -4.57
CA LEU A 111 2.71 13.81 -4.56
C LEU A 111 3.78 14.25 -5.55
N LYS A 112 5.04 14.18 -5.13
CA LYS A 112 6.19 14.42 -6.00
C LYS A 112 6.35 13.28 -7.01
N LYS A 113 6.72 13.63 -8.24
CA LYS A 113 7.12 12.65 -9.26
C LYS A 113 8.62 12.36 -9.15
N PRO A 114 9.06 11.15 -9.49
CA PRO A 114 10.48 10.85 -9.61
C PRO A 114 11.09 11.74 -10.69
N LYS A 115 12.33 12.18 -10.47
CA LYS A 115 13.10 12.83 -11.55
C LYS A 115 13.32 11.78 -12.62
N GLN A 116 12.80 12.01 -13.83
CA GLN A 116 13.10 11.15 -14.97
C GLN A 116 14.61 11.15 -15.18
N ALA A 117 15.23 9.98 -15.16
CA ALA A 117 16.59 9.83 -15.64
C ALA A 117 16.53 9.95 -17.16
N THR A 118 16.95 11.10 -17.69
CA THR A 118 17.32 11.30 -19.10
C THR A 118 18.39 10.32 -19.55
#